data_AF-S4RV53-F1
#
_entry.id   AF-S4RV53-F1
#
_cell.length_a   1.000
_cell.length_b   1.000
_cell.length_c   1.000
_cell.angle_alpha   90.00
_cell.angle_beta   90.00
_cell.angle_gamma   90.00
#
_symmetry.space_group_name_H-M   'P 1'
#
loop_
_entity.id
_entity.type
_entity.pdbx_description
1 polymer ?
#
loop_
_entity_poly.entity_id
_entity_poly.type
_entity_poly.pdbx_seq_one_letter_code
_entity_poly.pdbx_strand_id
1 'polypeptide(L)'
;RLFTGHPASKQYFPMFKDLETADDLKASAKLRWHAGRVMGSLDKAVRSLRKPEELIKILRAVGLSHARKATPVDVKYYHILGGIIMDVLLETFKDELSPTARSAWTKLLGTLCTEFENAYREEGVLEQAAA
;
A
#
# COMPACT_ATOMS: atom_id res chain seq x y z
N ARG A 1 4.11 6.63 10.76
CA ARG A 1 3.69 5.27 11.19
C ARG A 1 4.50 4.19 10.49
N LEU A 2 4.36 3.98 9.17
CA LEU A 2 5.16 2.96 8.45
C LEU A 2 6.67 3.15 8.65
N PHE A 3 7.22 4.31 8.26
CA PHE A 3 8.67 4.54 8.30
C PHE A 3 9.25 4.68 9.71
N THR A 4 8.43 4.98 10.71
CA THR A 4 8.84 5.06 12.12
C THR A 4 8.76 3.69 12.80
N GLY A 5 7.72 2.89 12.52
CA GLY A 5 7.53 1.55 13.10
C GLY A 5 8.29 0.44 12.34
N HIS A 6 8.60 0.68 11.07
CA HIS A 6 9.37 -0.24 10.22
C HIS A 6 10.47 0.51 9.46
N PRO A 7 11.53 1.00 10.14
CA PRO A 7 12.58 1.82 9.51
C PRO A 7 13.25 1.15 8.30
N ALA A 8 13.34 -0.18 8.28
CA ALA A 8 13.88 -0.95 7.15
C ALA A 8 13.11 -0.73 5.84
N SER A 9 11.83 -0.32 5.88
CA SER A 9 11.05 0.04 4.69
C SER A 9 11.60 1.28 3.97
N LYS A 10 12.38 2.13 4.66
CA LYS A 10 12.97 3.33 4.06
C LYS A 10 14.01 3.02 2.99
N GLN A 11 14.57 1.80 2.95
CA GLN A 11 15.60 1.42 1.98
C GLN A 11 15.15 1.58 0.52
N TYR A 12 13.85 1.43 0.24
CA TYR A 12 13.27 1.60 -1.10
C TYR A 12 13.10 3.08 -1.52
N PHE A 13 13.48 4.01 -0.64
CA PHE A 13 13.32 5.45 -0.83
C PHE A 13 14.63 6.19 -0.67
N PRO A 14 15.57 6.09 -1.65
CA PRO A 14 16.88 6.74 -1.57
C PRO A 14 16.83 8.24 -1.26
N MET A 15 15.76 8.92 -1.68
CA MET A 15 15.57 10.36 -1.48
C MET A 15 15.27 10.79 -0.04
N PHE A 16 14.89 9.86 0.85
CA PHE A 16 14.60 10.18 2.25
C PHE A 16 14.98 9.07 3.23
N LYS A 17 15.78 8.09 2.81
CA LYS A 17 16.09 6.91 3.61
C LYS A 17 16.78 7.24 4.94
N ASP A 18 17.56 8.32 4.93
CA ASP A 18 18.38 8.77 6.06
C ASP A 18 17.60 9.68 7.04
N LEU A 19 16.32 9.98 6.78
CA LEU A 19 15.49 10.73 7.73
C LEU A 19 15.07 9.81 8.88
N GLU A 20 15.38 10.21 10.12
CA GLU A 20 15.16 9.37 11.32
C GLU A 20 13.95 9.80 12.12
N THR A 21 13.74 11.11 12.29
CA THR A 21 12.68 11.61 13.16
C THR A 21 11.32 11.63 12.46
N ALA A 22 10.25 11.53 13.24
CA ALA A 22 8.89 11.62 12.70
C ALA A 22 8.62 12.99 12.05
N ASP A 23 9.22 14.06 12.57
CA ASP A 23 8.99 15.41 12.08
C ASP A 23 9.75 15.69 10.78
N ASP A 24 10.97 15.18 10.64
CA ASP A 24 11.72 15.23 9.37
C ASP A 24 10.98 14.46 8.27
N LEU A 25 10.45 13.28 8.60
CA LEU A 25 9.65 12.49 7.67
C LEU A 25 8.40 13.26 7.21
N LYS A 26 7.66 13.91 8.12
CA LYS A 26 6.51 14.75 7.76
C LYS A 26 6.91 15.94 6.88
N ALA A 27 8.08 16.54 7.16
CA ALA A 27 8.62 17.68 6.42
C ALA A 27 9.17 17.32 5.03
N SER A 28 9.45 16.05 4.75
CA SER A 28 9.93 15.59 3.44
C SER A 28 8.90 15.75 2.31
N ALA A 29 9.19 16.65 1.36
CA ALA A 29 8.37 16.84 0.17
C ALA A 29 8.27 15.58 -0.70
N LYS A 30 9.33 14.77 -0.74
CA LYS A 30 9.36 13.51 -1.50
C LYS A 30 8.45 12.46 -0.87
N LEU A 31 8.46 12.35 0.46
CA LEU A 31 7.53 11.48 1.16
C LEU A 31 6.08 11.96 0.96
N ARG A 32 5.80 13.26 1.12
CA ARG A 32 4.44 13.80 0.86
C ARG A 32 3.96 13.55 -0.57
N TRP A 33 4.83 13.68 -1.56
CA TRP A 33 4.51 13.36 -2.94
C TRP A 33 4.10 11.89 -3.11
N HIS A 34 4.87 10.97 -2.53
CA HIS A 34 4.51 9.55 -2.60
C HIS A 34 3.21 9.26 -1.84
N ALA A 35 3.03 9.82 -0.64
CA ALA A 35 1.81 9.69 0.13
C ALA A 35 0.58 10.16 -0.68
N GLY A 36 0.69 11.27 -1.40
CA GLY A 36 -0.34 11.74 -2.32
C GLY A 36 -0.67 10.73 -3.42
N ARG A 37 0.34 10.04 -3.98
CA ARG A 37 0.10 8.97 -4.96
C ARG A 37 -0.58 7.75 -4.37
N VAL A 38 -0.23 7.35 -3.15
CA VAL A 38 -0.90 6.25 -2.44
C VAL A 38 -2.37 6.58 -2.25
N MET A 39 -2.67 7.77 -1.71
CA MET A 39 -4.06 8.21 -1.52
C MET A 39 -4.83 8.33 -2.83
N GLY A 40 -4.21 8.83 -3.90
CA GLY A 40 -4.83 8.89 -5.23
C GLY A 40 -5.14 7.51 -5.82
N SER A 41 -4.29 6.51 -5.61
CA SER A 41 -4.58 5.14 -6.02
C SER A 41 -5.70 4.50 -5.17
N LEU A 42 -5.71 4.76 -3.86
CA LEU A 42 -6.77 4.28 -2.97
C LEU A 42 -8.13 4.91 -3.30
N ASP A 43 -8.20 6.22 -3.56
CA ASP A 43 -9.44 6.89 -3.99
C ASP A 43 -10.00 6.24 -5.27
N LYS A 44 -9.15 6.00 -6.26
CA LYS A 44 -9.56 5.28 -7.49
C LYS A 44 -10.08 3.88 -7.18
N ALA A 45 -9.35 3.11 -6.37
CA ALA A 45 -9.77 1.76 -5.98
C ALA A 45 -11.14 1.75 -5.26
N VAL A 46 -11.34 2.69 -4.32
CA VAL A 46 -12.62 2.84 -3.60
C VAL A 46 -13.77 3.22 -4.56
N ARG A 47 -13.53 4.13 -5.51
CA ARG A 47 -14.54 4.50 -6.52
C ARG A 47 -14.90 3.35 -7.46
N SER A 48 -13.99 2.41 -7.67
CA SER A 48 -14.18 1.25 -8.55
C SER A 48 -14.66 -0.01 -7.81
N LEU A 49 -15.04 0.06 -6.53
CA LEU A 49 -15.49 -1.11 -5.74
C LEU A 49 -16.65 -1.89 -6.35
N ARG A 50 -17.52 -1.23 -7.12
CA ARG A 50 -18.66 -1.87 -7.82
C ARG A 50 -18.33 -2.30 -9.26
N LYS A 51 -17.07 -2.20 -9.66
CA LYS A 51 -16.56 -2.47 -11.00
C LYS A 51 -15.32 -3.37 -10.89
N PRO A 52 -15.49 -4.67 -10.67
CA PRO A 52 -14.41 -5.57 -10.30
C PRO A 52 -13.26 -5.59 -11.32
N GLU A 53 -13.55 -5.57 -12.62
CA GLU A 53 -12.53 -5.53 -13.67
C GLU A 53 -11.69 -4.24 -13.62
N GLU A 54 -12.34 -3.10 -13.37
CA GLU A 54 -11.67 -1.80 -13.27
C GLU A 54 -10.80 -1.74 -12.00
N LEU A 55 -11.31 -2.25 -10.88
CA LEU A 55 -10.58 -2.37 -9.62
C LEU A 55 -9.31 -3.21 -9.79
N ILE A 56 -9.44 -4.44 -10.33
CA ILE A 56 -8.31 -5.34 -10.55
C ILE A 56 -7.27 -4.67 -11.47
N LYS A 57 -7.72 -4.01 -12.55
CA LYS A 57 -6.82 -3.29 -13.46
C LYS A 57 -6.02 -2.19 -12.75
N ILE A 58 -6.65 -1.41 -11.87
CA ILE A 58 -5.98 -0.37 -11.07
C ILE A 58 -4.94 -1.01 -10.13
N LEU A 59 -5.35 -2.04 -9.38
CA LEU A 59 -4.48 -2.69 -8.39
C LEU A 59 -3.27 -3.36 -9.06
N ARG A 60 -3.48 -4.12 -10.14
CA ARG A 60 -2.41 -4.74 -10.92
C ARG A 60 -1.44 -3.72 -11.49
N ALA A 61 -1.93 -2.62 -12.04
CA ALA A 61 -1.05 -1.56 -12.57
C ALA A 61 -0.13 -0.99 -11.48
N VAL A 62 -0.64 -0.81 -10.26
CA VAL A 62 0.19 -0.35 -9.14
C VAL A 62 1.17 -1.43 -8.69
N GLY A 63 0.74 -2.69 -8.57
CA GLY A 63 1.60 -3.83 -8.22
C GLY A 63 2.77 -3.98 -9.19
N LEU A 64 2.48 -4.03 -10.49
CA LEU A 64 3.50 -4.12 -11.56
C LEU A 64 4.48 -2.94 -11.52
N SER A 65 3.98 -1.72 -11.24
CA SER A 65 4.85 -0.54 -11.17
C SER A 65 5.87 -0.60 -10.01
N HIS A 66 5.57 -1.35 -8.96
CA HIS A 66 6.51 -1.60 -7.87
C HIS A 66 7.40 -2.81 -8.12
N ALA A 67 6.84 -3.88 -8.71
CA ALA A 67 7.59 -5.08 -9.10
C ALA A 67 8.72 -4.76 -10.09
N ARG A 68 8.46 -3.87 -11.06
CA ARG A 68 9.40 -3.45 -12.11
C ARG A 68 10.45 -2.44 -11.67
N LYS A 69 10.53 -2.11 -10.38
CA LYS A 69 11.57 -1.20 -9.87
C LYS A 69 12.93 -1.90 -9.89
N ALA A 70 14.00 -1.13 -10.05
CA ALA A 70 15.37 -1.64 -9.93
C ALA A 70 15.63 -2.34 -8.58
N THR A 71 14.93 -1.93 -7.54
CA THR A 71 14.86 -2.64 -6.26
C THR A 71 13.38 -2.84 -5.93
N PRO A 72 12.82 -4.03 -6.23
CA PRO A 72 11.43 -4.33 -5.91
C PRO A 72 11.20 -4.27 -4.39
N VAL A 73 10.08 -3.68 -3.98
CA VAL A 73 9.70 -3.61 -2.56
C VAL A 73 9.32 -4.99 -2.07
N ASP A 74 9.82 -5.43 -0.92
CA ASP A 74 9.39 -6.68 -0.30
C ASP A 74 7.88 -6.64 -0.01
N VAL A 75 7.15 -7.64 -0.51
CA VAL A 75 5.68 -7.66 -0.48
C VAL A 75 5.09 -7.59 0.92
N LYS A 76 5.85 -7.99 1.95
CA LYS A 76 5.40 -7.85 3.35
C LYS A 76 5.09 -6.41 3.73
N TYR A 77 5.74 -5.43 3.10
CA TYR A 77 5.49 -4.02 3.40
C TYR A 77 4.13 -3.54 2.89
N TYR A 78 3.52 -4.21 1.90
CA TYR A 78 2.14 -3.93 1.50
C TYR A 78 1.14 -4.40 2.55
N HIS A 79 1.36 -5.58 3.13
CA HIS A 79 0.55 -6.10 4.23
C HIS A 79 0.66 -5.21 5.47
N ILE A 80 1.88 -4.82 5.85
CA ILE A 80 2.14 -3.90 6.95
C ILE A 80 1.45 -2.55 6.70
N LEU A 81 1.61 -1.98 5.51
CA LEU A 81 0.96 -0.71 5.16
C LEU A 81 -0.57 -0.83 5.17
N GLY A 82 -1.13 -1.94 4.69
CA GLY A 82 -2.56 -2.23 4.76
C GLY A 82 -3.08 -2.23 6.20
N GLY A 83 -2.37 -2.91 7.12
CA GLY A 83 -2.68 -2.87 8.55
C GLY A 83 -2.64 -1.45 9.12
N ILE A 84 -1.58 -0.69 8.83
CA ILE A 84 -1.44 0.70 9.28
C ILE A 84 -2.56 1.60 8.75
N ILE A 85 -2.99 1.42 7.49
CA ILE A 85 -4.13 2.16 6.93
C ILE A 85 -5.40 1.84 7.71
N MET A 86 -5.66 0.56 7.98
CA MET A 86 -6.82 0.12 8.75
C MET A 86 -6.82 0.69 10.18
N ASP A 87 -5.68 0.67 10.86
CA ASP A 87 -5.52 1.23 12.21
C ASP A 87 -5.80 2.75 12.21
N VAL A 88 -5.25 3.47 11.23
CA VAL A 88 -5.51 4.91 11.08
C VAL A 88 -7.00 5.19 10.84
N LEU A 89 -7.68 4.38 10.01
CA LEU A 89 -9.13 4.52 9.80
C LEU A 89 -9.91 4.28 11.09
N LEU A 90 -9.58 3.23 11.85
CA LEU A 90 -10.22 2.92 13.13
C LEU A 90 -10.02 4.03 14.15
N GLU A 91 -8.82 4.60 14.25
CA GLU A 91 -8.55 5.69 15.19
C GLU A 91 -9.21 7.01 14.77
N THR A 92 -9.28 7.27 13.47
CA THR A 92 -9.83 8.53 12.92
C THR A 92 -11.34 8.57 13.02
N PHE A 93 -12.01 7.49 12.62
CA PHE A 93 -13.47 7.44 12.53
C PHE A 93 -14.10 6.75 13.76
N LYS A 94 -13.34 5.98 14.54
CA LYS A 94 -13.82 5.31 15.76
C LYS A 94 -15.15 4.59 15.49
N ASP A 95 -16.20 4.94 16.23
CA ASP A 95 -17.53 4.34 16.14
C ASP A 95 -18.29 4.74 14.85
N GLU A 96 -17.84 5.77 14.13
CA GLU A 96 -18.41 6.16 12.83
C GLU A 96 -18.02 5.20 11.71
N LEU A 97 -16.95 4.42 11.88
CA LEU A 97 -16.58 3.37 10.93
C LEU A 97 -17.45 2.14 11.14
N SER A 98 -18.60 2.11 10.45
CA SER A 98 -19.55 1.00 10.57
C SER A 98 -18.91 -0.38 10.34
N PRO A 99 -19.46 -1.47 10.94
CA PRO A 99 -18.96 -2.82 10.73
C PRO A 99 -18.86 -3.21 9.24
N THR A 100 -19.84 -2.76 8.44
CA THR A 100 -19.85 -2.96 6.99
C THR A 100 -18.72 -2.21 6.29
N ALA A 101 -18.47 -0.95 6.66
CA ALA A 101 -17.37 -0.17 6.12
C ALA A 101 -16.02 -0.79 6.49
N ARG A 102 -15.86 -1.23 7.74
CA ARG A 102 -14.67 -1.96 8.21
C ARG A 102 -14.44 -3.23 7.38
N SER A 103 -15.48 -4.05 7.19
CA SER A 103 -15.41 -5.26 6.37
C SER A 103 -15.00 -4.95 4.91
N ALA A 104 -15.56 -3.89 4.33
CA ALA A 104 -15.23 -3.46 2.97
C ALA A 104 -13.76 -3.03 2.84
N TRP A 105 -13.24 -2.24 3.80
CA TRP A 105 -11.83 -1.83 3.84
C TRP A 105 -10.90 -3.03 4.01
N THR A 106 -11.20 -3.96 4.93
CA THR A 106 -10.41 -5.18 5.10
C THR A 106 -10.33 -5.99 3.81
N LYS A 107 -11.46 -6.19 3.12
CA LYS A 107 -11.48 -6.90 1.83
C LYS A 107 -10.69 -6.16 0.76
N LEU A 108 -10.89 -4.86 0.61
CA LEU A 108 -10.17 -4.05 -0.38
C LEU A 108 -8.65 -4.13 -0.19
N LEU A 109 -8.17 -3.95 1.05
CA LEU A 109 -6.75 -4.00 1.38
C LEU A 109 -6.17 -5.41 1.20
N GLY A 110 -6.94 -6.45 1.51
CA GLY A 110 -6.59 -7.84 1.22
C GLY A 110 -6.43 -8.09 -0.27
N THR A 111 -7.44 -7.70 -1.07
CA THR A 111 -7.40 -7.81 -2.55
C THR A 111 -6.23 -7.04 -3.14
N LEU A 112 -5.91 -5.85 -2.62
CA LEU A 112 -4.71 -5.09 -3.02
C LEU A 112 -3.44 -5.91 -2.83
N CYS A 113 -3.25 -6.51 -1.65
CA CYS A 113 -2.05 -7.32 -1.39
C CYS A 113 -1.99 -8.53 -2.31
N THR A 114 -3.11 -9.24 -2.52
CA THR A 114 -3.19 -10.38 -3.44
C THR A 114 -2.81 -9.98 -4.87
N GLU A 115 -3.37 -8.89 -5.41
CA GLU A 115 -3.06 -8.46 -6.78
C GLU A 115 -1.61 -7.98 -6.93
N PHE A 116 -1.01 -7.42 -5.86
CA PHE A 116 0.39 -7.03 -5.88
C PHE A 116 1.30 -8.25 -5.90
N GLU A 117 1.03 -9.25 -5.07
CA GLU A 117 1.77 -10.51 -5.11
C GLU A 117 1.65 -11.20 -6.47
N ASN A 118 0.45 -11.21 -7.07
CA ASN A 118 0.25 -11.75 -8.41
C ASN A 118 1.08 -11.00 -9.46
N ALA A 119 1.11 -9.67 -9.40
CA ALA A 119 1.97 -8.87 -10.27
C ALA A 119 3.47 -9.16 -10.04
N TYR A 120 3.89 -9.39 -8.80
CA TYR A 120 5.27 -9.76 -8.49
C TYR A 120 5.64 -11.15 -8.99
N ARG A 121 4.72 -12.12 -8.94
CA ARG A 121 4.90 -13.46 -9.54
C ARG A 121 5.00 -13.38 -11.07
N GLU A 122 4.17 -12.55 -11.69
CA GLU A 122 4.19 -12.31 -13.14
C GLU A 122 5.55 -11.76 -13.60
N GLU A 123 6.13 -10.85 -12.83
CA GLU A 123 7.45 -10.26 -13.10
C GLU A 123 8.63 -11.14 -12.63
N GLY A 124 8.36 -12.35 -12.13
CA GLY A 124 9.38 -13.27 -11.64
C GLY A 124 10.12 -12.80 -10.37
N VAL A 125 9.58 -11.82 -9.66
CA VAL A 125 10.15 -11.30 -8.40
C VAL A 125 9.80 -12.20 -7.22
N LEU A 126 8.60 -12.79 -7.25
CA LEU A 126 8.16 -13.81 -6.30
C LEU A 126 8.00 -15.16 -6.98
N GLU A 127 8.25 -16.23 -6.23
CA GLU A 127 7.97 -17.59 -6.69
C GLU A 127 6.46 -17.81 -6.90
N GLN A 128 6.13 -18.62 -7.90
CA GLN A 128 4.75 -19.06 -8.09
C GLN A 128 4.30 -19.88 -6.89
N ALA A 129 3.07 -19.66 -6.42
CA ALA A 129 2.51 -20.51 -5.39
C ALA A 129 2.42 -21.94 -5.91
N ALA A 130 2.80 -22.93 -5.09
CA ALA A 130 2.64 -24.33 -5.44
C ALA A 130 1.15 -24.61 -5.78
N ALA A 131 0.93 -25.28 -6.92
CA ALA A 131 -0.39 -25.62 -7.45
C ALA A 131 -1.14 -26.61 -6.55
#